data_AF-A0A7W9EJ03-F1
#
_entry.id   AF-A0A7W9EJ03-F1
#
_cell.length_a   1.000
_cell.length_b   1.000
_cell.length_c   1.000
_cell.angle_alpha   90.00
_cell.angle_beta   90.00
_cell.angle_gamma   90.00
#
_symmetry.space_group_name_H-M   'P 1'
#
loop_
_entity.id
_entity.type
_entity.pdbx_description
1 polymer ?
#
loop_
_entity_poly.entity_id
_entity_poly.type
_entity_poly.pdbx_seq_one_letter_code
_entity_poly.pdbx_strand_id
1 'polypeptide(L)' 'MTDKHQRWTQTNIDDLRSGVAGGLQIETIADAIGRTVEDTRAMALRLRLRVAAGPPVGT' A
#
# COMPACT_ATOMS: atom_id res chain seq x y z
N MET A 1 17.07 -2.41 10.75
CA MET A 1 16.47 -3.75 10.92
C MET A 1 14.98 -3.60 10.72
N THR A 2 14.48 -3.80 9.50
CA THR A 2 13.02 -3.73 9.26
C THR A 2 12.48 -5.13 9.42
N ASP A 3 11.77 -5.36 10.51
CA ASP A 3 11.15 -6.64 10.83
C ASP A 3 10.16 -7.00 9.71
N LYS A 4 10.52 -7.99 8.87
CA LYS A 4 9.75 -8.40 7.69
C LYS A 4 8.36 -8.97 8.04
N HIS A 5 8.03 -9.09 9.33
CA HIS A 5 6.78 -9.62 9.83
C HIS A 5 6.03 -8.65 10.73
N GLN A 6 6.27 -7.34 10.62
CA GLN A 6 5.45 -6.39 11.35
C GLN A 6 3.97 -6.64 11.02
N ARG A 7 3.16 -6.97 12.04
CA ARG A 7 1.74 -7.25 11.86
C ARG A 7 1.04 -6.01 11.32
N TRP A 8 0.17 -6.19 10.34
CA TRP A 8 -0.73 -5.12 9.90
C TRP A 8 -1.66 -4.76 11.04
N THR A 9 -1.56 -3.52 11.51
CA THR A 9 -2.48 -2.95 12.49
C THR A 9 -3.73 -2.44 11.78
N GLN A 10 -4.81 -2.25 12.54
CA GLN A 10 -6.04 -1.65 12.01
C GLN A 10 -5.76 -0.26 11.42
N THR A 11 -4.93 0.55 12.09
CA THR A 11 -4.49 1.86 11.61
C THR A 11 -3.82 1.77 10.24
N ASN A 12 -2.84 0.89 10.05
CA ASN A 12 -2.17 0.73 8.75
C ASN A 12 -3.15 0.31 7.63
N ILE A 13 -4.14 -0.53 7.97
CA ILE A 13 -5.18 -0.95 7.02
C ILE A 13 -6.08 0.23 6.65
N ASP A 14 -6.46 1.06 7.62
CA ASP A 14 -7.30 2.22 7.39
C ASP A 14 -6.55 3.31 6.59
N ASP A 15 -5.26 3.51 6.86
CA ASP A 15 -4.39 4.40 6.08
C ASP A 15 -4.26 3.91 4.63
N LEU A 16 -4.06 2.60 4.43
CA LEU A 16 -4.03 2.00 3.10
C LEU A 16 -5.34 2.21 2.35
N ARG A 17 -6.49 2.00 3.01
CA ARG A 17 -7.81 2.20 2.42
C ARG A 17 -8.04 3.67 2.05
N SER A 18 -7.71 4.57 2.96
CA SER A 18 -7.86 6.01 2.77
C SER A 18 -6.99 6.49 1.61
N GLY A 19 -5.73 6.05 1.56
CA GLY A 19 -4.81 6.38 0.47
C GLY A 19 -5.31 5.88 -0.89
N VAL A 20 -5.75 4.63 -0.98
CA VAL A 20 -6.31 4.09 -2.24
C VAL A 20 -7.60 4.82 -2.63
N ALA A 21 -8.49 5.10 -1.68
CA ALA A 21 -9.73 5.84 -1.94
C ALA A 21 -9.47 7.30 -2.37
N GLY A 22 -8.40 7.91 -1.86
CA GLY A 22 -7.92 9.23 -2.26
C GLY A 22 -7.16 9.24 -3.60
N GLY A 23 -6.98 8.08 -4.24
CA GLY A 23 -6.27 7.95 -5.50
C GLY A 23 -4.75 8.07 -5.37
N LEU A 24 -4.20 7.87 -4.18
CA LEU A 24 -2.76 7.84 -3.97
C LEU A 24 -2.14 6.59 -4.59
N GLN A 25 -0.91 6.75 -5.07
CA GLN A 25 -0.12 5.65 -5.57
C GLN A 25 0.37 4.76 -4.43
N ILE A 26 0.53 3.47 -4.71
CA ILE A 26 0.88 2.46 -3.72
C ILE A 26 2.24 2.73 -3.08
N GLU A 27 3.16 3.34 -3.82
CA GLU A 27 4.48 3.77 -3.37
C GLU A 27 4.39 4.82 -2.28
N THR A 28 3.53 5.83 -2.47
CA THR A 28 3.29 6.90 -1.49
C THR A 28 2.66 6.35 -0.22
N ILE A 29 1.71 5.42 -0.37
CA ILE A 29 1.05 4.78 0.77
C ILE A 29 2.05 3.94 1.56
N ALA A 30 2.87 3.15 0.86
CA ALA A 30 3.90 2.30 1.47
C ALA A 30 4.91 3.11 2.29
N ASP A 31 5.36 4.24 1.74
CA ASP A 31 6.26 5.18 2.43
C ASP A 31 5.61 5.76 3.69
N ALA A 32 4.35 6.21 3.59
CA ALA A 32 3.61 6.79 4.71
C ALA A 32 3.39 5.80 5.88
N ILE A 33 3.12 4.52 5.57
CA ILE A 33 2.94 3.48 6.60
C ILE A 33 4.27 2.80 7.01
N GLY A 34 5.39 3.22 6.43
CA GLY A 34 6.72 2.68 6.72
C GLY A 34 6.91 1.22 6.29
N ARG A 35 6.23 0.78 5.23
CA ARG A 35 6.30 -0.59 4.69
C ARG A 35 6.86 -0.61 3.29
N THR A 36 7.20 -1.81 2.82
CA THR A 36 7.61 -2.00 1.43
C THR A 36 6.41 -1.88 0.51
N VAL A 37 6.66 -1.43 -0.72
CA VAL A 37 5.65 -1.37 -1.79
C VAL A 37 5.05 -2.75 -2.06
N GLU A 38 5.87 -3.80 -2.05
CA GLU A 38 5.44 -5.18 -2.27
C GLU A 38 4.46 -5.66 -1.19
N ASP A 39 4.76 -5.46 0.09
CA ASP A 39 3.87 -5.84 1.20
C ASP A 39 2.56 -5.03 1.16
N THR A 40 2.67 -3.73 0.89
CA THR A 40 1.51 -2.83 0.74
C THR A 40 0.62 -3.27 -0.42
N ARG A 41 1.21 -3.63 -1.57
CA ARG A 41 0.48 -4.15 -2.73
C ARG A 41 -0.17 -5.51 -2.41
N ALA A 42 0.54 -6.42 -1.75
CA ALA A 42 0.00 -7.72 -1.35
C ALA A 42 -1.20 -7.55 -0.41
N MET A 43 -1.13 -6.63 0.54
CA MET A 43 -2.26 -6.33 1.42
C MET A 43 -3.41 -5.67 0.67
N ALA A 44 -3.14 -4.73 -0.23
CA ALA A 44 -4.17 -4.11 -1.05
C ALA A 44 -4.93 -5.16 -1.88
N LEU A 45 -4.22 -6.11 -2.49
CA LEU A 45 -4.81 -7.24 -3.20
C LEU A 45 -5.63 -8.14 -2.27
N ARG A 46 -5.12 -8.46 -1.08
CA ARG A 46 -5.84 -9.25 -0.06
C ARG A 46 -7.15 -8.58 0.36
N LEU A 47 -7.15 -7.26 0.48
CA LEU A 47 -8.30 -6.43 0.80
C LEU A 47 -9.18 -6.11 -0.43
N ARG A 48 -8.80 -6.59 -1.62
CA ARG A 48 -9.46 -6.30 -2.91
C ARG A 48 -9.61 -4.81 -3.18
N LEU A 49 -8.67 -4.00 -2.71
CA LEU A 49 -8.63 -2.57 -2.98
C LEU A 49 -8.22 -2.34 -4.43
N ARG A 50 -8.97 -1.46 -5.11
CA ARG A 50 -8.66 -1.07 -6.48
C ARG A 50 -7.53 -0.03 -6.46
N VAL A 51 -6.31 -0.52 -6.30
CA VAL A 51 -5.12 0.31 -6.44
C VAL A 51 -5.09 0.81 -7.88
N ALA A 52 -4.93 2.13 -8.08
CA ALA A 52 -4.60 2.65 -9.38
C ALA A 52 -3.29 2.00 -9.81
N ALA A 53 -3.35 1.10 -10.79
CA ALA A 53 -2.14 0.71 -11.49
C ALA A 53 -1.66 1.98 -12.17
N GLY A 54 -0.67 2.66 -11.58
CA GLY A 54 0.04 3.72 -12.27
C GLY A 54 0.39 3.19 -13.67
N PRO A 55 0.23 4.00 -14.72
CA PRO A 55 0.53 3.54 -16.07
C PRO A 55 1.93 2.91 -16.08
N PRO A 56 2.14 1.79 -16.79
CA PRO A 56 3.50 1.29 -16.98
C PRO A 56 4.29 2.48 -17.52
N VAL A 57 5.31 2.93 -16.79
CA VAL A 57 6.24 3.94 -17.29
C VAL A 57 6.92 3.28 -18.48
N GLY A 58 6.37 3.56 -19.65
CA GLY A 58 6.81 3.09 -20.94
C GLY A 58 7.00 4.31 -21.81
N THR A 59 8.24 4.77 -21.87
CA THR A 59 8.90 5.45 -23.00
C THR A 59 10.39 5.34 -22.77
#